data_AF-A0A7M1URN9-F1
#
_entry.id   AF-A0A7M1URN9-F1
#
_cell.length_a   1.000
_cell.length_b   1.000
_cell.length_c   1.000
_cell.angle_alpha   90.00
_cell.angle_beta   90.00
_cell.angle_gamma   90.00
#
_symmetry.space_group_name_H-M   'P 1'
#
loop_
_entity.id
_entity.type
_entity.pdbx_description
1 polymer ?
#
loop_
_entity_poly.entity_id
_entity_poly.type
_entity_poly.pdbx_seq_one_letter_code
_entity_poly.pdbx_strand_id
1 'polypeptide(L)'
;MKFIVKLNQLNPVETGDDFLKLRVYNLVNEDWFEVEQEVSSSNIMDRMLEVAQNTIVKHRPENNYLFVTVESPGLLLTLGEGETASSETIISPKPTTLKAVRLYKLDQEGRPVLVHEYKPPGEVFVYDGFVSIPATMSYDFIVVETSEDWRPMFPNEIVLPPVKESVKTRRKRKSSTRMRKSKALSGVKKRRKKKSRRRKTRKR
;
A
#
# COMPACT_ATOMS: atom_id res chain seq x y z
N MET A 1 32.58 0.76 4.71
CA MET A 1 31.84 2.00 4.42
C MET A 1 30.84 2.23 5.53
N LYS A 2 30.73 3.46 6.02
CA LYS A 2 29.76 3.84 7.06
C LYS A 2 28.50 4.38 6.40
N PHE A 3 27.36 3.89 6.86
CA PHE A 3 26.05 4.42 6.54
C PHE A 3 25.46 5.08 7.78
N ILE A 4 24.86 6.26 7.61
CA ILE A 4 24.06 6.89 8.65
C ILE A 4 22.62 6.54 8.37
N VAL A 5 21.95 5.92 9.33
CA VAL A 5 20.54 5.55 9.23
C VAL A 5 19.74 6.48 10.13
N LYS A 6 18.72 7.13 9.59
CA LYS A 6 17.74 7.94 10.32
C LYS A 6 16.38 7.27 10.22
N LEU A 7 15.69 7.16 11.33
CA LEU A 7 14.39 6.52 11.46
C LEU A 7 13.39 7.55 11.99
N ASN A 8 12.35 7.81 11.21
CA ASN A 8 11.27 8.73 11.55
C ASN A 8 9.96 7.95 11.63
N GLN A 9 9.38 7.89 12.82
CA GLN A 9 8.10 7.25 13.05
C GLN A 9 7.00 8.29 13.22
N LEU A 10 6.03 8.24 12.31
CA LEU A 10 4.93 9.18 12.18
C LEU A 10 3.61 8.51 12.56
N ASN A 11 3.05 8.87 13.71
CA ASN A 11 1.76 8.34 14.16
C ASN A 11 0.61 9.26 13.74
N PRO A 12 -0.48 8.71 13.18
CA PRO A 12 -1.64 9.49 12.80
C PRO A 12 -2.34 10.06 14.04
N VAL A 13 -2.65 11.35 14.00
CA VAL A 13 -3.39 12.07 15.03
C VAL A 13 -4.43 12.94 14.33
N GLU A 14 -5.66 12.93 14.86
CA GLU A 14 -6.68 13.86 14.42
C GLU A 14 -6.50 15.19 15.14
N THR A 15 -6.40 16.27 14.36
CA THR A 15 -6.30 17.63 14.88
C THR A 15 -7.29 18.52 14.14
N GLY A 16 -7.58 19.68 14.70
CA GLY A 16 -8.57 20.57 14.11
C GLY A 16 -9.23 21.48 15.13
N ASP A 17 -10.16 22.27 14.61
CA ASP A 17 -11.06 23.12 15.36
C ASP A 17 -12.53 22.76 15.03
N ASP A 18 -13.46 23.62 15.41
CA ASP A 18 -14.89 23.41 15.16
C ASP A 18 -15.27 23.47 13.67
N PHE A 19 -14.40 24.02 12.81
CA PHE A 19 -14.66 24.28 11.38
C PHE A 19 -13.84 23.40 10.45
N LEU A 20 -12.77 22.78 10.94
CA LEU A 20 -11.87 21.95 10.17
C LEU A 20 -11.33 20.82 11.04
N LYS A 21 -11.54 19.58 10.62
CA LYS A 21 -10.83 18.41 11.16
C LYS A 21 -9.93 17.83 10.09
N LEU A 22 -8.71 17.50 10.47
CA LEU A 22 -7.72 16.91 9.57
C LEU A 22 -6.95 15.80 10.28
N ARG A 23 -6.57 14.79 9.51
CA ARG A 23 -5.55 13.85 9.97
C ARG A 23 -4.17 14.44 9.69
N VAL A 24 -3.37 14.50 10.73
CA VAL A 24 -1.95 14.87 10.69
C VAL A 24 -1.13 13.74 11.29
N TYR A 25 0.20 13.90 11.26
CA TYR A 25 1.12 12.96 11.84
C TYR A 25 2.05 13.65 12.82
N ASN A 26 2.19 13.06 14.01
CA ASN A 26 3.18 13.49 14.98
C ASN A 26 4.43 12.62 14.84
N LEU A 27 5.59 13.26 14.91
CA LEU A 27 6.87 12.57 15.04
C LEU A 27 6.96 12.02 16.48
N VAL A 28 6.88 10.70 16.61
CA VAL A 28 6.88 10.02 17.92
C VAL A 28 8.25 9.53 18.28
N ASN A 29 8.97 8.96 17.31
CA ASN A 29 10.35 8.54 17.48
C ASN A 29 11.18 9.07 16.32
N GLU A 30 12.30 9.68 16.69
CA GLU A 30 13.41 10.00 15.81
C GLU A 30 14.63 9.29 16.38
N ASP A 31 15.20 8.37 15.62
CA ASP A 31 16.42 7.66 16.01
C ASP A 31 17.43 7.69 14.87
N TRP A 32 18.72 7.72 15.23
CA TRP A 32 19.81 7.77 14.29
C TRP A 32 20.99 6.91 14.75
N PHE A 33 21.50 6.09 13.86
CA PHE A 33 22.60 5.19 14.17
C PHE A 33 23.51 4.95 12.97
N GLU A 34 24.76 4.65 13.26
CA GLU A 34 25.75 4.29 12.25
C GLU A 34 25.75 2.78 12.01
N VAL A 35 25.83 2.38 10.74
CA VAL A 35 26.00 0.99 10.32
C VAL A 35 27.26 0.90 9.47
N GLU A 36 28.22 0.07 9.91
CA GLU A 36 29.40 -0.27 9.13
C GLU A 36 29.12 -1.51 8.27
N GLN A 37 29.40 -1.41 6.97
CA GLN A 37 29.42 -2.56 6.06
C GLN A 37 30.65 -2.58 5.17
N GLU A 38 31.11 -3.77 4.81
CA GLU A 38 32.08 -3.95 3.73
C GLU A 38 31.36 -3.85 2.39
N VAL A 39 31.68 -2.84 1.60
CA VAL A 39 30.98 -2.53 0.36
C VAL A 39 31.98 -2.32 -0.77
N SER A 40 31.84 -3.08 -1.86
CA SER A 40 32.47 -2.77 -3.15
C SER A 40 31.67 -1.66 -3.85
N SER A 41 32.34 -0.73 -4.52
CA SER A 41 31.73 0.48 -5.09
C SER A 41 30.55 0.24 -6.03
N SER A 42 30.47 -0.92 -6.67
CA SER A 42 29.38 -1.28 -7.59
C SER A 42 28.04 -1.59 -6.90
N ASN A 43 28.03 -1.91 -5.60
CA ASN A 43 26.86 -2.47 -4.92
C ASN A 43 26.34 -1.58 -3.76
N ILE A 44 26.77 -0.31 -3.70
CA ILE A 44 26.44 0.59 -2.58
C ILE A 44 24.92 0.78 -2.44
N MET A 45 24.22 1.03 -3.55
CA MET A 45 22.76 1.25 -3.53
C MET A 45 21.98 0.03 -3.04
N ASP A 46 22.37 -1.18 -3.48
CA ASP A 46 21.74 -2.42 -3.04
C ASP A 46 21.92 -2.65 -1.54
N ARG A 47 23.11 -2.32 -1.01
CA ARG A 47 23.37 -2.39 0.45
C ARG A 47 22.59 -1.35 1.23
N MET A 48 22.50 -0.12 0.73
CA MET A 48 21.66 0.92 1.35
C MET A 48 20.19 0.49 1.40
N LEU A 49 19.69 -0.12 0.32
CA LEU A 49 18.34 -0.66 0.25
C LEU A 49 18.13 -1.81 1.26
N GLU A 50 19.09 -2.74 1.35
CA GLU A 50 19.07 -3.85 2.31
C GLU A 50 19.05 -3.35 3.76
N VAL A 51 19.88 -2.34 4.10
CA VAL A 51 19.90 -1.73 5.43
C VAL A 51 18.57 -1.06 5.75
N ALA A 52 18.00 -0.31 4.80
CA ALA A 52 16.71 0.34 4.97
C ALA A 52 15.59 -0.68 5.21
N GLN A 53 15.49 -1.71 4.35
CA GLN A 53 14.47 -2.77 4.48
C GLN A 53 14.58 -3.53 5.79
N ASN A 54 15.79 -3.93 6.18
CA ASN A 54 16.00 -4.63 7.45
C ASN A 54 15.60 -3.77 8.66
N THR A 55 15.81 -2.45 8.57
CA THR A 55 15.42 -1.51 9.62
C THR A 55 13.90 -1.38 9.71
N ILE A 56 13.21 -1.31 8.56
CA ILE A 56 11.74 -1.28 8.51
C ILE A 56 11.14 -2.56 9.10
N VAL A 57 11.65 -3.73 8.70
CA VAL A 57 11.16 -5.03 9.20
C VAL A 57 11.33 -5.17 10.71
N LYS A 58 12.41 -4.62 11.28
CA LYS A 58 12.67 -4.65 12.73
C LYS A 58 11.68 -3.80 13.54
N HIS A 59 11.31 -2.64 13.01
CA HIS A 59 10.46 -1.66 13.70
C HIS A 59 8.99 -1.72 13.28
N ARG A 60 8.67 -2.62 12.34
CA ARG A 60 7.38 -2.90 11.69
C ARG A 60 6.26 -1.92 12.05
N PRO A 61 5.79 -1.10 11.08
CA PRO A 61 4.72 -0.16 11.38
C PRO A 61 3.44 -0.88 11.78
N GLU A 62 2.80 -0.42 12.86
CA GLU A 62 1.46 -0.84 13.28
C GLU A 62 0.59 0.43 13.36
N ASN A 63 -0.33 0.62 12.41
CA ASN A 63 -1.17 1.81 12.28
C ASN A 63 -0.39 3.14 12.24
N ASN A 64 0.80 3.14 11.66
CA ASN A 64 1.63 4.33 11.50
C ASN A 64 2.45 4.28 10.22
N TYR A 65 3.15 5.38 9.95
CA TYR A 65 4.15 5.45 8.90
C TYR A 65 5.55 5.41 9.50
N LEU A 66 6.41 4.62 8.88
CA LEU A 66 7.82 4.52 9.20
C LEU A 66 8.63 4.92 7.97
N PHE A 67 9.46 5.95 8.13
CA PHE A 67 10.40 6.39 7.10
C PHE A 67 11.83 6.12 7.58
N VAL A 68 12.59 5.41 6.75
CA VAL A 68 14.01 5.13 6.98
C VAL A 68 14.82 5.80 5.90
N THR A 69 15.71 6.70 6.31
CA THR A 69 16.66 7.38 5.44
C THR A 69 18.06 6.85 5.70
N VAL A 70 18.68 6.27 4.67
CA VAL A 70 20.07 5.80 4.70
C VAL A 70 20.91 6.79 3.91
N GLU A 71 21.93 7.33 4.54
CA GLU A 71 22.83 8.34 4.00
C GLU A 71 24.25 7.79 3.90
N SER A 72 24.91 8.10 2.78
CA SER A 72 26.30 7.79 2.52
C SER A 72 26.93 8.92 1.70
N PRO A 73 28.26 9.05 1.63
CA PRO A 73 28.90 10.14 0.88
C PRO A 73 28.36 10.27 -0.56
N GLY A 74 27.62 11.36 -0.83
CA GLY A 74 27.03 11.65 -2.13
C GLY A 74 25.76 10.88 -2.51
N LEU A 75 25.22 10.04 -1.62
CA LEU A 75 24.00 9.25 -1.87
C LEU A 75 23.04 9.31 -0.67
N LEU A 76 21.76 9.50 -0.98
CA LEU A 76 20.66 9.50 -0.02
C LEU A 76 19.55 8.59 -0.52
N LEU A 77 19.14 7.62 0.30
CA LEU A 77 18.04 6.72 0.01
C LEU A 77 17.00 6.83 1.11
N THR A 78 15.73 7.04 0.75
CA THR A 78 14.62 7.06 1.71
C THR A 78 13.58 6.02 1.29
N LEU A 79 13.23 5.13 2.22
CA LEU A 79 12.11 4.20 2.07
C LEU A 79 11.06 4.50 3.12
N GLY A 80 9.80 4.50 2.71
CA GLY A 80 8.66 4.60 3.61
C GLY A 80 7.80 3.35 3.51
N GLU A 81 7.36 2.83 4.65
CA GLU A 81 6.32 1.82 4.75
C GLU A 81 5.27 2.30 5.75
N GLY A 82 4.01 2.07 5.45
CA GLY A 82 2.94 2.37 6.38
C GLY A 82 1.74 1.48 6.15
N GLU A 83 1.04 1.23 7.25
CA GLU A 83 -0.20 0.46 7.27
C GLU A 83 -1.31 1.38 7.78
N THR A 84 -2.15 1.87 6.87
CA THR A 84 -3.36 2.62 7.20
C THR A 84 -4.59 1.87 6.71
N ALA A 85 -5.64 1.84 7.54
CA ALA A 85 -6.82 1.02 7.31
C ALA A 85 -7.74 1.52 6.18
N SER A 86 -7.51 2.74 5.66
CA SER A 86 -8.39 3.44 4.72
C SER A 86 -7.60 4.03 3.56
N SER A 87 -8.18 4.01 2.35
CA SER A 87 -7.66 4.79 1.23
C SER A 87 -7.96 6.27 1.47
N GLU A 88 -6.92 7.07 1.67
CA GLU A 88 -7.04 8.47 2.04
C GLU A 88 -6.51 9.40 0.96
N THR A 89 -6.99 10.64 0.96
CA THR A 89 -6.54 11.65 0.00
C THR A 89 -5.09 11.98 0.30
N ILE A 90 -4.22 11.82 -0.70
CA ILE A 90 -2.85 12.31 -0.60
C ILE A 90 -2.92 13.82 -0.58
N ILE A 91 -2.57 14.44 0.55
CA ILE A 91 -2.53 15.90 0.72
C ILE A 91 -1.15 16.43 0.27
N SER A 92 -0.08 15.75 0.68
CA SER A 92 1.30 16.04 0.27
C SER A 92 1.98 14.78 -0.28
N PRO A 93 2.78 14.86 -1.35
CA PRO A 93 3.50 13.72 -1.90
C PRO A 93 4.62 13.19 -0.98
N LYS A 94 5.05 13.99 0.00
CA LYS A 94 6.01 13.61 1.05
C LYS A 94 5.51 14.13 2.39
N PRO A 95 5.82 13.46 3.52
CA PRO A 95 5.53 14.00 4.83
C PRO A 95 6.27 15.32 5.03
N THR A 96 5.52 16.42 5.16
CA THR A 96 6.06 17.77 5.33
C THR A 96 5.33 18.48 6.46
N THR A 97 5.97 19.45 7.10
CA THR A 97 5.36 20.15 8.23
C THR A 97 4.26 21.10 7.75
N LEU A 98 3.12 21.05 8.43
CA LEU A 98 1.97 21.88 8.12
C LEU A 98 2.14 23.26 8.77
N LYS A 99 2.08 24.32 7.97
CA LYS A 99 2.08 25.70 8.45
C LYS A 99 0.67 26.21 8.70
N ALA A 100 -0.22 26.04 7.72
CA ALA A 100 -1.59 26.51 7.80
C ALA A 100 -2.50 25.78 6.81
N VAL A 101 -3.79 25.75 7.12
CA VAL A 101 -4.86 25.37 6.18
C VAL A 101 -5.79 26.56 6.05
N ARG A 102 -5.97 27.07 4.83
CA ARG A 102 -6.83 28.22 4.55
C ARG A 102 -7.99 27.81 3.67
N LEU A 103 -9.20 28.19 4.09
CA LEU A 103 -10.42 27.99 3.30
C LEU A 103 -10.76 29.29 2.59
N TYR A 104 -11.00 29.21 1.29
CA TYR A 104 -11.34 30.36 0.46
C TYR A 104 -12.72 30.19 -0.18
N LYS A 105 -13.38 31.33 -0.38
CA LYS A 105 -14.59 31.47 -1.18
C LYS A 105 -14.38 32.55 -2.21
N LEU A 106 -14.79 32.30 -3.44
CA LEU A 106 -14.74 33.25 -4.53
C LEU A 106 -15.86 34.28 -4.36
N ASP A 107 -15.52 35.56 -4.48
CA ASP A 107 -16.50 36.64 -4.55
C ASP A 107 -17.19 36.68 -5.93
N GLN A 108 -18.10 37.65 -6.11
CA GLN A 108 -18.81 37.84 -7.38
C GLN A 108 -17.88 38.22 -8.55
N GLU A 109 -16.67 38.69 -8.25
CA GLU A 109 -15.64 39.04 -9.23
C GLU A 109 -14.65 37.89 -9.47
N GLY A 110 -14.82 36.75 -8.79
CA GLY A 110 -13.93 35.59 -8.87
C GLY A 110 -12.63 35.74 -8.07
N ARG A 111 -12.54 36.69 -7.13
CA ARG A 111 -11.39 36.84 -6.24
C ARG A 111 -11.54 36.00 -4.98
N PRO A 112 -10.47 35.35 -4.50
CA PRO A 112 -10.54 34.52 -3.31
C PRO A 112 -10.59 35.36 -2.03
N VAL A 113 -11.65 35.17 -1.25
CA VAL A 113 -11.86 35.73 0.08
C VAL A 113 -11.61 34.64 1.12
N LEU A 114 -10.75 34.93 2.10
CA LEU A 114 -10.45 34.02 3.19
C LEU A 114 -11.68 33.86 4.09
N VAL A 115 -12.17 32.63 4.22
CA VAL A 115 -13.29 32.28 5.10
C VAL A 115 -12.78 31.88 6.47
N HIS A 116 -11.72 31.09 6.50
CA HIS A 116 -11.16 30.54 7.74
C HIS A 116 -9.69 30.16 7.56
N GLU A 117 -8.93 30.30 8.63
CA GLU A 117 -7.54 29.89 8.70
C GLU A 117 -7.33 29.03 9.94
N TYR A 118 -6.87 27.81 9.72
CA TYR A 118 -6.42 26.92 10.78
C TYR A 118 -4.89 26.90 10.80
N LYS A 119 -4.31 27.11 12.00
CA LYS A 119 -2.88 26.94 12.25
C LYS A 119 -2.69 25.89 13.34
N PRO A 120 -1.92 24.82 13.08
CA PRO A 120 -1.69 23.81 14.10
C PRO A 120 -0.91 24.43 15.27
N PRO A 121 -1.24 24.06 16.53
CA PRO A 121 -0.61 24.62 17.73
C PRO A 121 0.84 24.15 17.95
N GLY A 122 1.34 23.21 17.14
CA GLY A 122 2.68 22.67 17.21
C GLY A 122 3.16 22.12 15.87
N GLU A 123 4.35 21.54 15.87
CA GLU A 123 4.92 20.93 14.67
C GLU A 123 4.22 19.60 14.37
N VAL A 124 3.45 19.59 13.29
CA VAL A 124 2.71 18.42 12.80
C VAL A 124 3.02 18.21 11.33
N PHE A 125 3.09 16.95 10.92
CA PHE A 125 3.36 16.56 9.55
C PHE A 125 2.08 16.22 8.82
N VAL A 126 2.03 16.48 7.51
CA VAL A 126 0.93 16.11 6.63
C VAL A 126 1.47 15.26 5.49
N TYR A 127 0.76 14.17 5.20
CA TYR A 127 1.06 13.27 4.11
C TYR A 127 -0.25 12.90 3.39
N ASP A 128 -0.79 11.72 3.64
CA ASP A 128 -2.15 11.33 3.28
C ASP A 128 -3.11 11.48 4.47
N GLY A 129 -4.38 11.76 4.19
CA GLY A 129 -5.32 12.00 5.26
C GLY A 129 -6.73 12.29 4.76
N PHE A 130 -7.60 12.58 5.72
CA PHE A 130 -8.89 13.20 5.44
C PHE A 130 -8.86 14.66 5.86
N VAL A 131 -9.67 15.45 5.17
CA VAL A 131 -10.04 16.80 5.58
C VAL A 131 -11.56 16.81 5.71
N SER A 132 -12.08 17.09 6.89
CA SER A 132 -13.52 17.12 7.14
C SER A 132 -13.92 18.54 7.54
N ILE A 133 -14.85 19.11 6.76
CA ILE A 133 -15.37 20.46 6.96
C ILE A 133 -16.89 20.34 7.15
N PRO A 134 -17.47 20.99 8.17
CA PRO A 134 -18.91 20.98 8.38
C PRO A 134 -19.68 21.53 7.18
N ALA A 135 -20.79 20.89 6.83
CA ALA A 135 -21.63 21.30 5.70
C ALA A 135 -22.24 22.71 5.84
N THR A 136 -22.25 23.27 7.05
CA THR A 136 -22.69 24.64 7.32
C THR A 136 -21.74 25.70 6.78
N MET A 137 -20.51 25.33 6.44
CA MET A 137 -19.47 26.26 6.00
C MET A 137 -19.44 26.34 4.47
N SER A 138 -19.58 27.55 3.91
CA SER A 138 -19.45 27.77 2.47
C SER A 138 -18.00 28.07 2.08
N TYR A 139 -17.39 27.21 1.28
CA TYR A 139 -16.05 27.39 0.72
C TYR A 139 -16.01 26.79 -0.70
N ASP A 140 -15.10 27.29 -1.54
CA ASP A 140 -14.92 26.82 -2.92
C ASP A 140 -13.65 25.97 -3.07
N PHE A 141 -12.58 26.31 -2.36
CA PHE A 141 -11.34 25.54 -2.34
C PHE A 141 -10.57 25.76 -1.03
N ILE A 142 -9.62 24.86 -0.79
CA ILE A 142 -8.76 24.85 0.38
C ILE A 142 -7.32 25.05 -0.11
N VAL A 143 -6.51 25.79 0.61
CA VAL A 143 -5.07 25.87 0.39
C VAL A 143 -4.38 25.27 1.61
N VAL A 144 -3.66 24.17 1.38
CA VAL A 144 -2.79 23.56 2.38
C VAL A 144 -1.40 24.15 2.19
N GLU A 145 -0.91 24.89 3.19
CA GLU A 145 0.41 25.49 3.18
C GLU A 145 1.35 24.65 4.06
N THR A 146 2.40 24.13 3.45
CA THR A 146 3.44 23.34 4.13
C THR A 146 4.76 24.12 4.23
N SER A 147 5.76 23.53 4.86
CA SER A 147 7.11 24.09 4.88
C SER A 147 7.71 24.27 3.49
N GLU A 148 7.47 23.31 2.61
CA GLU A 148 8.06 23.23 1.27
C GLU A 148 7.20 23.96 0.24
N ASP A 149 5.92 23.61 0.16
CA ASP A 149 5.02 24.04 -0.92
C ASP A 149 3.62 24.42 -0.40
N TRP A 150 2.83 25.04 -1.29
CA TRP A 150 1.40 25.25 -1.10
C TRP A 150 0.62 24.43 -2.14
N ARG A 151 -0.46 23.79 -1.70
CA ARG A 151 -1.34 23.01 -2.57
C ARG A 151 -2.78 23.48 -2.45
N PRO A 152 -3.40 23.96 -3.54
CA PRO A 152 -4.84 24.13 -3.59
C PRO A 152 -5.52 22.76 -3.76
N MET A 153 -6.61 22.53 -3.04
CA MET A 153 -7.45 21.35 -3.12
C MET A 153 -8.91 21.75 -3.26
N PHE A 154 -9.62 21.11 -4.19
CA PHE A 154 -11.05 21.30 -4.35
C PHE A 154 -11.85 20.31 -3.50
N PRO A 155 -13.11 20.61 -3.14
CA PRO A 155 -13.98 19.70 -2.37
C PRO A 155 -14.06 18.28 -2.95
N ASN A 156 -13.98 18.15 -4.27
CA ASN A 156 -14.03 16.87 -4.98
C ASN A 156 -12.76 16.01 -4.79
N GLU A 157 -11.63 16.59 -4.39
CA GLU A 157 -10.40 15.85 -4.10
C GLU A 157 -10.37 15.26 -2.68
N ILE A 158 -11.17 15.82 -1.77
CA ILE A 158 -11.17 15.47 -0.35
C ILE A 158 -11.77 14.08 -0.10
N VAL A 159 -12.73 13.67 -0.93
CA VAL A 159 -13.37 12.36 -0.84
C VAL A 159 -12.90 11.51 -2.00
N LEU A 160 -11.90 10.67 -1.76
CA LEU A 160 -11.60 9.62 -2.73
C LEU A 160 -12.78 8.65 -2.80
N PRO A 161 -13.32 8.36 -3.99
CA PRO A 161 -14.33 7.34 -4.14
C PRO A 161 -13.73 5.99 -3.72
N PRO A 162 -14.47 5.14 -2.98
CA PRO A 162 -13.95 3.85 -2.55
C PRO A 162 -13.53 3.04 -3.78
N VAL A 163 -12.31 2.52 -3.76
CA VAL A 163 -11.80 1.65 -4.81
C VAL A 163 -12.70 0.42 -4.82
N LYS A 164 -13.56 0.30 -5.85
CA LYS A 164 -14.33 -0.92 -6.06
C LYS A 164 -13.34 -2.01 -6.39
N GLU A 165 -12.98 -2.83 -5.41
CA GLU A 165 -12.30 -4.08 -5.67
C GLU A 165 -13.16 -4.88 -6.63
N SER A 166 -12.75 -4.93 -7.89
CA SER A 166 -13.35 -5.85 -8.85
C SER A 166 -12.88 -7.25 -8.46
N VAL A 167 -13.52 -7.82 -7.42
CA VAL A 167 -13.40 -9.23 -7.11
C VAL A 167 -13.96 -9.95 -8.33
N LYS A 168 -13.09 -10.27 -9.28
CA LYS A 168 -13.35 -11.25 -10.32
C LYS A 168 -13.52 -12.57 -9.58
N THR A 169 -14.73 -12.82 -9.05
CA THR A 169 -15.12 -14.12 -8.54
C THR A 169 -14.87 -15.09 -9.67
N ARG A 170 -13.76 -15.82 -9.56
CA ARG A 170 -13.33 -16.82 -10.53
C ARG A 170 -14.45 -17.86 -10.53
N ARG A 171 -15.36 -17.79 -11.50
CA ARG A 171 -16.46 -18.76 -11.66
C ARG A 171 -15.81 -20.14 -11.58
N LYS A 172 -16.09 -20.89 -10.51
CA LYS A 172 -15.68 -22.29 -10.40
C LYS A 172 -16.24 -23.00 -11.62
N ARG A 173 -15.39 -23.31 -12.61
CA ARG A 173 -15.73 -24.23 -13.69
C ARG A 173 -16.12 -25.54 -13.01
N LYS A 174 -17.41 -25.89 -13.06
CA LYS A 174 -17.90 -27.21 -12.65
C LYS A 174 -17.09 -28.23 -13.46
N SER A 175 -16.22 -28.99 -12.81
CA SER A 175 -15.58 -30.12 -13.46
C SER A 175 -16.69 -31.12 -13.77
N SER A 176 -16.92 -31.42 -15.04
CA SER A 176 -17.81 -32.51 -15.41
C SER A 176 -17.10 -33.80 -15.01
N THR A 177 -17.53 -34.39 -13.90
CA THR A 177 -17.15 -35.74 -13.51
C THR A 177 -17.59 -36.68 -14.63
N ARG A 178 -16.62 -37.13 -15.43
CA ARG A 178 -16.82 -38.09 -16.51
C ARG A 178 -17.27 -39.42 -15.87
N MET A 179 -18.57 -39.69 -15.84
CA MET A 179 -19.10 -40.98 -15.38
C MET A 179 -18.53 -42.10 -16.26
N ARG A 180 -17.60 -42.89 -15.71
CA ARG A 180 -17.24 -44.20 -16.26
C ARG A 180 -18.45 -45.13 -16.09
N LYS A 181 -19.18 -45.41 -17.17
CA LYS A 181 -20.14 -46.54 -17.21
C LYS A 181 -19.36 -47.84 -17.35
N SER A 182 -19.08 -48.50 -16.23
CA SER A 182 -18.82 -49.94 -16.18
C SER A 182 -20.14 -50.67 -15.92
N LYS A 183 -20.65 -51.41 -16.90
CA LYS A 183 -21.52 -52.57 -16.63
C LYS A 183 -21.15 -53.69 -17.57
N ALA A 184 -20.67 -54.76 -16.96
CA ALA A 184 -20.31 -56.01 -17.59
C ALA A 184 -21.53 -56.95 -17.68
N LEU A 185 -21.46 -57.84 -18.67
CA LEU A 185 -22.05 -59.20 -18.77
C LEU A 185 -23.55 -59.35 -19.07
N SER A 186 -23.87 -59.93 -20.24
CA SER A 186 -24.34 -61.32 -20.35
C SER A 186 -24.86 -61.63 -21.77
N GLY A 187 -24.49 -62.79 -22.34
CA GLY A 187 -24.90 -63.21 -23.68
C GLY A 187 -24.34 -64.58 -24.05
N VAL A 188 -25.06 -65.62 -23.67
CA VAL A 188 -24.68 -67.03 -23.61
C VAL A 188 -24.84 -67.79 -24.95
N LYS A 189 -23.96 -68.80 -25.19
CA LYS A 189 -24.14 -70.15 -25.85
C LYS A 189 -23.45 -70.49 -27.21
N LYS A 190 -22.63 -71.56 -27.11
CA LYS A 190 -22.44 -72.75 -28.00
C LYS A 190 -21.64 -72.56 -29.32
N ARG A 191 -20.59 -73.37 -29.60
CA ARG A 191 -20.69 -74.79 -30.02
C ARG A 191 -19.32 -75.54 -29.99
N ARG A 192 -19.38 -76.84 -29.68
CA ARG A 192 -18.28 -77.86 -29.59
C ARG A 192 -17.75 -78.34 -30.96
N LYS A 193 -16.48 -78.79 -31.02
CA LYS A 193 -15.96 -80.17 -31.39
C LYS A 193 -14.42 -80.08 -31.63
N LYS A 194 -13.49 -80.82 -30.99
CA LYS A 194 -13.16 -82.27 -30.81
C LYS A 194 -12.13 -82.81 -31.85
N LYS A 195 -11.04 -83.42 -31.34
CA LYS A 195 -10.02 -84.33 -31.96
C LYS A 195 -8.96 -83.65 -32.87
N SER A 196 -7.68 -84.04 -32.93
CA SER A 196 -7.08 -85.36 -32.69
C SER A 196 -5.60 -85.30 -32.23
N ARG A 197 -5.17 -86.37 -31.55
CA ARG A 197 -3.78 -86.74 -31.24
C ARG A 197 -2.98 -87.01 -32.53
N ARG A 198 -1.71 -86.62 -32.56
CA ARG A 198 -0.65 -87.56 -33.00
C ARG A 198 0.71 -87.22 -32.38
N ARG A 199 1.07 -88.04 -31.41
CA ARG A 199 2.42 -88.25 -30.88
C ARG A 199 3.16 -89.08 -31.94
N LYS A 200 4.30 -88.60 -32.44
CA LYS A 200 5.36 -89.46 -32.99
C LYS A 200 6.66 -89.14 -32.24
N THR A 201 6.99 -90.03 -31.31
CA THR A 201 8.35 -90.52 -31.02
C THR A 201 9.11 -90.79 -32.35
N ARG A 202 10.44 -90.76 -32.50
CA ARG A 202 11.58 -90.98 -31.59
C ARG A 202 12.86 -90.64 -32.40
N LYS A 203 13.93 -90.25 -31.69
CA LYS A 203 15.37 -90.51 -31.94
C LYS A 203 15.92 -90.48 -33.39
N ARG A 204 16.88 -89.59 -33.63
CA ARG A 204 18.32 -89.91 -33.55
C ARG A 204 19.10 -88.67 -33.16
#